data_AF-A0A0F8X8K6-F1
#
_entry.id   AF-A0A0F8X8K6-F1
#
_cell.length_a   1.000
_cell.length_b   1.000
_cell.length_c   1.000
_cell.angle_alpha   90.00
_cell.angle_beta   90.00
_cell.angle_gamma   90.00
#
_symmetry.space_group_name_H-M   'P 1'
#
loop_
_entity.id
_entity.type
_entity.pdbx_description
1 polymer ?
#
loop_
_entity_poly.entity_id
_entity_poly.type
_entity_poly.pdbx_seq_one_letter_code
_entity_poly.pdbx_strand_id
1 'polypeptide(L)'
;QLWLDCMAGDTSAWREMKKYNIQDVRLLEDMYDALLPWIKNHPNWGLYVDGDKNRICTNCGSNKVKLNGFERTRVRTYQRYKCLRCGTPLRGRTQLHKTPEGVLT
;
A
#
# COMPACT_ATOMS: atom_id res chain seq x y z
N GLN A 1 -30.78 -14.76 5.88
CA GLN A 1 -31.47 -15.24 7.09
C GLN A 1 -30.91 -14.57 8.34
N LEU A 2 -29.68 -14.88 8.77
CA LEU A 2 -29.07 -14.37 10.02
C LEU A 2 -29.22 -12.86 10.30
N TRP A 3 -28.97 -12.00 9.30
CA TRP A 3 -29.15 -10.54 9.46
C TRP A 3 -30.60 -10.14 9.79
N LEU A 4 -31.59 -10.78 9.15
CA LEU A 4 -33.01 -10.50 9.41
C LEU A 4 -33.40 -10.92 10.84
N ASP A 5 -32.87 -12.05 11.32
CA ASP A 5 -33.13 -12.55 12.67
C ASP A 5 -32.50 -11.63 13.74
N CYS A 6 -31.31 -11.07 13.44
CA CYS A 6 -30.71 -10.02 14.27
C CYS A 6 -31.62 -8.78 14.33
N MET A 7 -32.12 -8.33 13.18
CA MET A 7 -33.03 -7.16 13.09
C MET A 7 -34.37 -7.41 13.80
N ALA A 8 -34.80 -8.67 13.90
CA ALA A 8 -35.98 -9.08 14.67
C ALA A 8 -35.72 -9.20 16.18
N GLY A 9 -34.49 -8.98 16.65
CA GLY A 9 -34.14 -8.98 18.08
C GLY A 9 -33.72 -10.34 18.65
N ASP A 10 -33.45 -11.34 17.81
CA ASP A 10 -33.02 -12.66 18.29
C ASP A 10 -31.61 -12.61 18.89
N THR A 11 -31.52 -12.83 20.22
CA THR A 11 -30.25 -12.78 20.95
C THR A 11 -29.26 -13.88 20.57
N SER A 12 -29.75 -15.02 20.04
CA SER A 12 -28.90 -16.12 19.57
C SER A 12 -28.27 -15.77 18.22
N ALA A 13 -29.05 -15.20 17.30
CA ALA A 13 -28.57 -14.66 16.04
C ALA A 13 -27.51 -13.56 16.27
N TRP A 14 -27.74 -12.65 17.23
CA TRP A 14 -26.74 -11.63 17.59
C TRP A 14 -25.44 -12.22 18.14
N ARG A 15 -25.51 -13.30 18.93
CA ARG A 15 -24.32 -14.02 19.43
C ARG A 15 -23.53 -14.65 18.28
N GLU A 16 -24.21 -15.24 17.31
CA GLU A 16 -23.59 -15.82 16.12
C GLU A 16 -22.98 -14.73 15.23
N MET A 17 -23.72 -13.67 14.93
CA MET A 17 -23.25 -12.51 14.16
C MET A 17 -21.98 -11.90 14.78
N LYS A 18 -21.95 -11.73 16.11
CA LYS A 18 -20.78 -11.25 16.83
C LYS A 18 -19.58 -12.19 16.64
N LYS A 19 -19.77 -13.50 16.80
CA LYS A 19 -18.70 -14.49 16.65
C LYS A 19 -18.10 -14.46 15.24
N TYR A 20 -18.97 -14.40 14.23
CA TYR A 20 -18.60 -14.28 12.82
C TYR A 20 -17.81 -12.98 12.56
N ASN A 21 -18.34 -11.81 12.95
CA ASN A 21 -17.70 -10.52 12.70
C ASN A 21 -16.33 -10.37 13.41
N ILE A 22 -16.14 -10.99 14.58
CA ILE A 22 -14.82 -11.00 15.25
C ILE A 22 -13.78 -11.74 14.40
N GLN A 23 -14.18 -12.86 13.79
CA GLN A 23 -13.28 -13.62 12.91
C GLN A 23 -13.01 -12.85 11.62
N ASP A 24 -14.01 -12.18 11.06
CA ASP A 24 -13.86 -11.35 9.87
C ASP A 24 -12.85 -10.22 10.10
N VAL A 25 -12.90 -9.51 11.23
CA VAL A 25 -11.92 -8.45 11.54
C VAL A 25 -10.49 -9.00 11.49
N ARG A 26 -10.22 -10.15 12.10
CA ARG A 26 -8.89 -10.77 12.09
C ARG A 26 -8.44 -11.16 10.69
N LEU A 27 -9.33 -11.78 9.91
CA LEU A 27 -9.03 -12.16 8.54
C LEU A 27 -8.79 -10.96 7.63
N LEU A 28 -9.55 -9.87 7.84
CA LEU A 28 -9.43 -8.64 7.06
C LEU A 28 -8.09 -7.95 7.27
N GLU A 29 -7.49 -8.03 8.46
CA GLU A 29 -6.14 -7.50 8.72
C GLU A 29 -5.08 -8.23 7.87
N ASP A 30 -5.09 -9.57 7.88
CA ASP A 30 -4.17 -10.38 7.08
C ASP A 30 -4.37 -10.14 5.58
N MET A 31 -5.64 -10.04 5.15
CA MET A 31 -5.98 -9.74 3.76
C MET A 31 -5.53 -8.33 3.36
N TYR A 32 -5.69 -7.35 4.25
CA TYR A 32 -5.24 -5.99 4.03
C TYR A 32 -3.73 -5.95 3.80
N ASP A 33 -2.95 -6.65 4.62
CA ASP A 33 -1.48 -6.72 4.47
C ASP A 33 -1.06 -7.41 3.16
N ALA A 34 -1.78 -8.45 2.73
CA ALA A 34 -1.55 -9.11 1.45
C ALA A 34 -1.86 -8.21 0.25
N LEU A 35 -2.88 -7.36 0.36
CA LEU A 35 -3.31 -6.42 -0.68
C LEU A 35 -2.51 -5.12 -0.68
N LEU A 36 -1.91 -4.73 0.46
CA LEU A 36 -1.19 -3.48 0.68
C LEU A 36 -0.23 -3.09 -0.47
N PRO A 37 0.52 -4.00 -1.11
CA PRO A 37 1.41 -3.68 -2.23
C PRO A 37 0.72 -3.17 -3.50
N TRP A 38 -0.56 -3.49 -3.64
CA TRP A 38 -1.34 -3.29 -4.86
C TRP A 38 -2.34 -2.13 -4.74
N ILE A 39 -2.48 -1.55 -3.54
CA ILE A 39 -3.33 -0.38 -3.29
C ILE A 39 -2.66 0.87 -3.90
N LYS A 40 -3.24 1.40 -4.97
CA LYS A 40 -2.67 2.51 -5.76
C LYS A 40 -2.66 3.87 -5.02
N ASN A 41 -3.65 4.11 -4.17
CA ASN A 41 -3.84 5.38 -3.46
C ASN A 41 -3.75 5.20 -1.94
N HIS A 42 -2.79 4.39 -1.48
CA HIS A 42 -2.55 4.20 -0.05
C HIS A 42 -1.93 5.46 0.58
N PRO A 43 -2.28 5.82 1.83
CA PRO A 43 -1.65 6.93 2.54
C PRO A 43 -0.13 6.86 2.51
N ASN A 44 0.51 7.92 2.02
CA ASN A 44 1.95 7.92 1.86
C ASN A 44 2.66 8.13 3.21
N TRP A 45 3.22 7.05 3.78
CA TRP A 45 4.06 7.09 4.99
C TRP A 45 5.23 8.06 4.88
N GLY A 46 5.75 8.29 3.67
CA GLY A 46 6.83 9.23 3.39
C GLY A 46 6.54 10.69 3.76
N LEU A 47 5.28 11.04 4.00
CA LEU A 47 4.88 12.40 4.40
C LEU A 47 4.96 12.62 5.92
N TYR A 48 5.01 11.55 6.71
CA TYR A 48 4.87 11.61 8.18
C TYR A 48 6.12 11.13 8.93
N VAL A 49 7.17 10.73 8.20
CA VAL A 49 8.41 10.27 8.80
C VAL A 49 9.43 11.40 8.72
N ASP A 50 9.77 11.96 9.88
CA ASP A 50 10.83 12.97 10.00
C ASP A 50 12.19 12.31 9.76
N GLY A 51 12.87 12.71 8.69
CA GLY A 51 14.20 12.21 8.37
C GLY A 51 14.55 12.31 6.89
N ASP A 52 15.37 13.29 6.56
CA ASP A 52 15.77 13.69 5.20
C ASP A 52 16.46 12.61 4.34
N LYS A 53 16.73 11.41 4.88
CA LYS A 53 17.72 10.48 4.29
C LYS A 53 17.29 9.02 4.14
N ASN A 54 16.11 8.61 4.64
CA ASN A 54 15.71 7.21 4.58
C ASN A 54 14.76 6.92 3.41
N ARG A 55 15.18 6.06 2.50
CA ARG A 55 14.32 5.49 1.45
C ARG A 55 13.29 4.58 2.11
N ILE A 56 12.11 5.10 2.40
CA ILE A 56 11.02 4.33 3.00
C ILE A 56 9.97 3.92 1.96
N CYS A 57 9.26 2.84 2.26
CA CYS A 57 8.10 2.41 1.49
C CYS A 57 6.91 3.33 1.77
N THR A 58 6.30 3.86 0.71
CA THR A 58 5.11 4.71 0.81
C THR A 58 3.92 4.02 1.45
N ASN A 59 3.81 2.68 1.33
CA ASN A 59 2.62 1.95 1.78
C ASN A 59 2.75 1.35 3.19
N CYS A 60 3.97 0.97 3.62
CA CYS A 60 4.16 0.32 4.93
C CYS A 60 5.17 1.02 5.85
N GLY A 61 5.78 2.12 5.42
CA GLY A 61 6.79 2.87 6.19
C GLY A 61 8.15 2.17 6.37
N SER A 62 8.29 0.90 5.93
CA SER A 62 9.55 0.16 6.06
C SER A 62 10.69 0.83 5.30
N ASN A 63 11.87 0.91 5.94
CA ASN A 63 13.13 1.32 5.31
C ASN A 63 13.82 0.18 4.53
N LYS A 64 13.29 -1.04 4.57
CA LYS A 64 13.82 -2.20 3.82
C LYS A 64 13.40 -2.10 2.36
N VAL A 65 14.10 -1.27 1.59
CA VAL A 65 13.83 -1.01 0.17
C VAL A 65 15.08 -1.28 -0.65
N LYS A 66 14.95 -2.06 -1.73
CA LYS A 66 16.05 -2.33 -2.68
C LYS A 66 15.81 -1.70 -4.05
N LEU A 67 16.88 -1.45 -4.79
CA LEU A 67 16.82 -1.07 -6.21
C LEU A 67 16.19 -2.20 -7.03
N ASN A 68 15.37 -1.86 -8.01
CA ASN A 68 14.64 -2.82 -8.84
C ASN A 68 14.54 -2.37 -10.31
N GLY A 69 15.67 -1.99 -10.89
CA GLY A 69 15.77 -1.52 -12.28
C GLY A 69 15.23 -0.10 -12.49
N PHE A 70 14.74 0.18 -13.70
CA PHE A 70 14.35 1.53 -14.11
C PHE A 70 12.95 1.54 -14.73
N GLU A 71 12.23 2.64 -14.54
CA GLU A 71 10.97 2.92 -15.23
C GLU A 71 11.24 4.01 -16.26
N ARG A 72 10.90 3.74 -17.52
CA ARG A 72 11.04 4.69 -18.62
C ARG A 72 9.66 5.11 -19.07
N THR A 73 9.39 6.41 -19.02
CA THR A 73 8.25 7.04 -19.68
C THR A 73 8.71 7.62 -21.01
N ARG A 74 7.78 8.18 -21.81
CA ARG A 74 8.11 8.82 -23.10
C ARG A 74 9.18 9.91 -23.00
N VAL A 75 9.26 10.58 -21.85
CA VAL A 75 10.09 11.78 -21.66
C VAL A 75 11.15 11.64 -20.57
N ARG A 76 11.05 10.64 -19.67
CA ARG A 76 11.87 10.57 -18.45
C ARG A 76 12.21 9.14 -18.05
N THR A 77 13.33 8.98 -17.36
CA THR A 77 13.73 7.73 -16.71
C THR A 77 13.80 7.91 -15.21
N TYR A 78 13.21 7.00 -14.45
CA TYR A 78 13.16 7.00 -12.99
C TYR A 78 13.76 5.73 -12.42
N GLN A 79 14.41 5.84 -11.25
CA GLN A 79 14.84 4.68 -10.49
C GLN A 79 13.64 3.94 -9.92
N ARG A 80 13.55 2.62 -10.16
CA ARG A 80 12.56 1.75 -9.49
C ARG A 80 13.15 1.13 -8.25
N TYR A 81 12.27 0.85 -7.31
CA TYR A 81 12.57 0.16 -6.07
C TYR A 81 11.52 -0.90 -5.77
N LYS A 82 11.86 -1.82 -4.86
CA LYS A 82 10.95 -2.83 -4.32
C LYS A 82 11.10 -2.85 -2.80
N CYS A 83 9.98 -2.71 -2.09
CA CYS A 83 9.97 -2.94 -0.66
C CYS A 83 10.18 -4.43 -0.36
N LEU A 84 11.05 -4.76 0.59
CA LEU A 84 11.33 -6.12 1.03
C LEU A 84 10.41 -6.59 2.17
N ARG A 85 9.61 -5.68 2.75
CA ARG A 85 8.62 -6.02 3.80
C ARG A 85 7.28 -6.38 3.17
N CYS A 86 6.56 -5.39 2.65
CA CYS A 86 5.23 -5.64 2.07
C CYS A 86 5.32 -6.08 0.59
N GLY A 87 6.38 -5.72 -0.13
CA GLY A 87 6.47 -6.01 -1.56
C GLY A 87 5.93 -4.91 -2.47
N THR A 88 5.56 -3.73 -1.96
CA THR A 88 5.15 -2.61 -2.83
C THR A 88 6.24 -2.28 -3.86
N PRO A 89 5.92 -2.24 -5.17
CA PRO A 89 6.78 -1.64 -6.16
C PRO A 89 6.76 -0.11 -6.02
N LEU A 90 7.92 0.51 -6.00
CA LEU A 90 8.08 1.94 -5.75
C LEU A 90 8.87 2.58 -6.90
N ARG A 91 8.68 3.88 -7.09
CA ARG A 91 9.42 4.69 -8.07
C ARG A 91 9.97 5.93 -7.39
N GLY A 92 11.21 6.28 -7.70
CA GLY A 92 11.80 7.55 -7.27
C GLY A 92 11.03 8.75 -7.85
N ARG A 93 11.03 9.85 -7.10
CA ARG A 93 10.41 11.12 -7.52
C ARG A 93 11.27 11.87 -8.56
N THR A 94 12.59 11.76 -8.42
CA THR A 94 13.55 12.49 -9.27
C THR A 94 13.88 11.67 -10.51
N GLN A 95 13.90 12.34 -11.67
CA GLN A 95 14.41 11.76 -12.91
C GLN A 95 15.93 11.54 -12.83
N LEU A 96 16.43 10.47 -13.42
CA LEU A 96 17.87 10.15 -13.39
C LEU A 96 18.69 10.96 -14.39
N HIS A 97 18.11 11.29 -15.54
CA HIS A 97 18.74 12.13 -16.56
C HIS A 97 17.93 13.41 -16.73
N LYS A 98 18.61 14.56 -16.73
CA LYS A 98 18.00 15.82 -17.17
C LYS A 98 18.08 15.86 -18.70
N THR A 99 16.95 15.99 -19.37
CA THR A 99 16.94 16.34 -20.79
C THR A 99 17.58 17.72 -20.94
N PRO A 100 18.58 17.91 -21.82
CA PRO A 100 19.14 19.23 -22.10
C PRO A 100 18.04 20.19 -22.59
N GLU A 101 18.15 21.46 -22.21
CA GLU A 101 17.21 22.50 -22.65
C GLU A 101 17.22 22.60 -24.19
N GLY A 102 16.04 22.70 -24.80
CA GLY A 102 15.89 22.85 -26.25
C GLY A 102 15.88 21.56 -27.08
N VAL A 103 16.01 20.37 -26.45
CA VAL A 103 15.85 19.09 -27.16
C VAL A 103 14.37 18.72 -27.27
N LEU A 104 13.85 18.64 -28.49
CA LEU A 104 12.51 18.13 -28.77
C LEU A 104 12.54 16.59 -28.73
N THR A 105 11.75 15.97 -27.85
CA THR A 105 11.55 14.51 -27.72
C THR A 105 10.09 14.13 -27.84
#